data_AF-E9F1P9-F1
#
_entry.id   AF-E9F1P9-F1
#
_cell.length_a   1.000
_cell.length_b   1.000
_cell.length_c   1.000
_cell.angle_alpha   90.00
_cell.angle_beta   90.00
_cell.angle_gamma   90.00
#
_symmetry.space_group_name_H-M   'P 1'
#
loop_
_entity.id
_entity.type
_entity.pdbx_description
1 polymer ?
#
loop_
_entity_poly.entity_id
_entity_poly.type
_entity_poly.pdbx_seq_one_letter_code
_entity_poly.pdbx_strand_id
1 'polypeptide(L)'
;MASSSALRPSVGCLSRIGSHFASSRAATFSTTAQQCKRKTKDNNKNRGVSSLYGSGPREHLSMSDIPLPKPRDFKPKVAVDENHGLWGFFPESGKALWSPKETEEHGRAWTVEELRKKSWEDLHSLWWVCCKERNMLATSKAELARGKFGFGDREIEARDEEVMKTMRAIKHALTERYYTWQDAVDVAMSDPEIDMHGEDGQVYKPSAYEEEVAVEDAWAKEKGAEQEPVKADKELSR
;
A
#
# COMPACT_ATOMS: atom_id res chain seq x y z
N MET A 1 -15.17 -52.28 -19.87
CA MET A 1 -15.44 -50.95 -20.46
C MET A 1 -14.28 -50.61 -21.40
N ALA A 2 -14.23 -51.20 -22.60
CA ALA A 2 -14.76 -50.62 -23.84
C ALA A 2 -14.11 -49.25 -24.14
N SER A 3 -12.97 -49.22 -24.83
CA SER A 3 -12.83 -49.08 -26.30
C SER A 3 -12.98 -47.63 -26.79
N SER A 4 -11.96 -47.14 -27.50
CA SER A 4 -12.14 -46.42 -28.76
C SER A 4 -10.82 -46.42 -29.54
N SER A 5 -10.74 -47.36 -30.48
CA SER A 5 -9.82 -47.33 -31.61
C SER A 5 -10.21 -46.20 -32.56
N ALA A 6 -9.24 -45.43 -33.04
CA ALA A 6 -9.43 -44.52 -34.17
C ALA A 6 -8.62 -45.02 -35.37
N LEU A 7 -9.31 -45.02 -36.51
CA LEU A 7 -9.01 -45.66 -37.78
C LEU A 7 -7.97 -44.89 -38.61
N ARG A 8 -7.33 -45.61 -39.54
CA ARG A 8 -6.43 -45.11 -40.61
C ARG A 8 -7.13 -44.08 -41.52
N PRO A 9 -6.35 -43.42 -42.41
CA PRO A 9 -6.43 -43.88 -43.79
C PRO A 9 -5.06 -44.08 -44.47
N SER A 10 -5.04 -45.05 -45.37
CA SER A 10 -4.06 -45.27 -46.42
C SER A 10 -4.58 -44.68 -47.72
N VAL A 11 -3.80 -43.83 -48.40
CA VAL A 11 -3.86 -43.49 -49.84
C VAL A 11 -2.62 -42.62 -50.12
N GLY A 12 -1.87 -42.72 -51.21
CA GLY A 12 -2.01 -43.54 -52.40
C GLY A 12 -0.69 -43.53 -53.17
N CYS A 13 -0.51 -44.61 -53.92
CA CYS A 13 0.47 -44.76 -54.98
C CYS A 13 0.01 -43.92 -56.18
N LEU A 14 0.87 -43.07 -56.73
CA LEU A 14 0.68 -42.47 -58.05
C LEU A 14 1.78 -43.02 -58.97
N SER A 15 1.41 -44.02 -59.76
CA SER A 15 2.13 -44.43 -60.96
C SER A 15 1.86 -43.41 -62.07
N ARG A 16 2.90 -42.73 -62.55
CA ARG A 16 2.87 -42.11 -63.89
C ARG A 16 3.49 -43.09 -64.88
N ILE A 17 2.66 -43.54 -65.80
CA ILE A 17 3.06 -44.29 -66.99
C ILE A 17 3.56 -43.26 -68.01
N GLY A 18 4.82 -43.42 -68.43
CA GLY A 18 5.43 -42.71 -69.55
C GLY A 18 6.30 -43.69 -70.31
N SER A 19 5.88 -44.04 -71.53
CA SER A 19 6.56 -44.97 -72.43
C SER A 19 7.71 -44.28 -73.16
N HIS A 20 8.96 -44.58 -72.78
CA HIS A 20 10.12 -44.24 -73.59
C HIS A 20 11.16 -45.37 -73.59
N PHE A 21 11.39 -45.90 -74.79
CA PHE A 21 12.55 -46.64 -75.30
C PHE A 21 13.25 -47.62 -74.34
N ALA A 22 13.05 -48.91 -74.60
CA ALA A 22 13.90 -49.99 -74.15
C ALA A 22 15.29 -49.87 -74.78
N SER A 23 16.15 -49.03 -74.20
CA SER A 23 17.59 -49.28 -74.24
C SER A 23 17.86 -50.37 -73.21
N SER A 24 18.43 -51.50 -73.65
CA SER A 24 18.95 -52.54 -72.78
C SER A 24 20.11 -51.99 -71.95
N ARG A 25 19.81 -51.14 -70.96
CA ARG A 25 20.73 -50.83 -69.88
C ARG A 25 20.75 -52.07 -69.02
N ALA A 26 21.87 -52.80 -69.09
CA ALA A 26 22.22 -53.80 -68.10
C ALA A 26 21.89 -53.21 -66.74
N ALA A 27 20.96 -53.84 -66.00
CA ALA A 27 20.70 -53.47 -64.63
C ALA A 27 22.04 -53.60 -63.90
N THR A 28 22.68 -52.47 -63.61
CA THR A 28 23.73 -52.44 -62.60
C THR A 28 23.01 -52.82 -61.32
N PHE A 29 23.12 -54.10 -60.98
CA PHE A 29 22.67 -54.65 -59.71
C PHE A 29 23.52 -53.93 -58.65
N SER A 30 23.08 -52.73 -58.27
CA SER A 30 23.68 -51.95 -57.20
C SER A 30 23.25 -52.63 -55.91
N THR A 31 23.98 -53.70 -55.56
CA THR A 31 23.92 -54.41 -54.28
C THR A 31 24.41 -53.55 -53.12
N THR A 32 24.83 -52.32 -53.36
CA THR A 32 25.08 -51.37 -52.30
C THR A 32 23.74 -50.95 -51.73
N ALA A 33 23.26 -51.73 -50.76
CA ALA A 33 22.20 -51.34 -49.84
C ALA A 33 22.47 -49.89 -49.44
N GLN A 34 21.49 -48.99 -49.65
CA GLN A 34 21.57 -47.66 -49.03
C GLN A 34 21.91 -47.92 -47.58
N GLN A 35 23.02 -47.37 -47.10
CA GLN A 35 23.45 -47.61 -45.73
C GLN A 35 22.42 -46.98 -44.79
N CYS A 36 21.37 -47.75 -44.49
CA CYS A 36 20.45 -47.49 -43.40
C CYS A 36 21.36 -47.39 -42.18
N LYS A 37 21.59 -46.16 -41.69
CA LYS A 37 22.34 -45.95 -40.45
C LYS A 37 21.76 -46.92 -39.42
N ARG A 38 22.57 -47.88 -38.97
CA ARG A 38 22.12 -48.88 -37.99
C ARG A 38 21.55 -48.12 -36.79
N LYS A 39 20.26 -48.28 -36.52
CA LYS A 39 19.62 -47.73 -35.32
C LYS A 39 20.02 -48.59 -34.13
N THR A 40 21.25 -48.41 -33.66
CA THR A 40 21.81 -49.10 -32.48
C THR A 40 21.68 -48.24 -31.22
N LYS A 41 21.18 -47.00 -31.32
CA LYS A 41 21.09 -46.04 -30.22
C LYS A 41 19.83 -46.27 -29.38
N ASP A 42 19.97 -46.22 -28.06
CA ASP A 42 18.85 -46.20 -27.12
C ASP A 42 17.99 -44.94 -27.34
N ASN A 43 16.67 -45.12 -27.48
CA ASN A 43 15.74 -44.03 -27.75
C ASN A 43 15.37 -43.24 -26.47
N ASN A 44 15.56 -43.85 -25.29
CA ASN A 44 15.28 -43.18 -24.02
C ASN A 44 16.50 -42.42 -23.51
N LYS A 45 16.52 -41.10 -23.74
CA LYS A 45 17.62 -40.21 -23.37
C LYS A 45 17.83 -40.09 -21.85
N ASN A 46 16.76 -40.23 -21.07
CA ASN A 46 16.79 -40.02 -19.61
C ASN A 46 16.74 -41.35 -18.84
N ARG A 47 17.07 -42.47 -19.50
CA ARG A 47 17.08 -43.79 -18.85
C ARG A 47 18.06 -43.80 -17.68
N GLY A 48 17.54 -44.02 -16.48
CA GLY A 48 18.34 -44.07 -15.25
C GLY A 48 18.85 -42.72 -14.77
N VAL A 49 18.25 -41.61 -15.23
CA VAL A 49 18.63 -40.24 -14.82
C VAL A 49 17.53 -39.64 -13.94
N SER A 50 17.87 -39.30 -12.69
CA SER A 50 16.98 -38.65 -11.73
C SER A 50 17.75 -37.66 -10.86
N SER A 51 17.20 -36.45 -10.72
CA SER A 51 17.79 -35.39 -9.88
C SER A 51 17.56 -35.63 -8.40
N LEU A 52 16.36 -36.11 -8.03
CA LEU A 52 15.99 -36.40 -6.64
C LEU A 52 16.91 -37.45 -5.98
N TYR A 53 17.24 -38.51 -6.71
CA TYR A 53 18.11 -39.59 -6.21
C TYR A 53 19.60 -39.37 -6.55
N GLY A 54 19.96 -38.25 -7.16
CA GLY A 54 21.35 -37.91 -7.46
C GLY A 54 22.06 -38.92 -8.38
N SER A 55 21.35 -39.56 -9.31
CA SER A 55 21.93 -40.63 -10.16
C SER A 55 22.98 -40.11 -11.17
N GLY A 56 23.07 -38.80 -11.34
CA GLY A 56 24.03 -38.14 -12.24
C GLY A 56 23.68 -38.27 -13.74
N PRO A 57 24.48 -37.63 -14.61
CA PRO A 57 24.34 -37.76 -16.06
C PRO A 57 24.59 -39.19 -16.53
N ARG A 58 23.83 -39.63 -17.53
CA ARG A 58 23.95 -40.97 -18.13
C ARG A 58 25.25 -41.16 -18.94
N GLU A 59 25.70 -40.10 -19.61
CA GLU A 59 26.89 -40.09 -20.46
C GLU A 59 27.93 -39.17 -19.83
N HIS A 60 29.22 -39.42 -20.08
CA HIS A 60 30.27 -38.49 -19.69
C HIS A 60 30.11 -37.21 -20.51
N LEU A 61 29.98 -36.08 -19.83
CA LEU A 61 29.90 -34.77 -20.48
C LEU A 61 31.30 -34.16 -20.52
N SER A 62 31.51 -33.18 -21.39
CA SER A 62 32.80 -32.47 -21.47
C SER A 62 33.26 -31.85 -20.15
N MET A 63 32.33 -31.60 -19.23
CA MET A 63 32.57 -30.99 -17.92
C MET A 63 32.34 -31.97 -16.75
N SER A 64 32.26 -33.29 -17.00
CA SER A 64 32.02 -34.27 -15.92
C SER A 64 33.17 -34.34 -14.92
N ASP A 65 34.39 -34.06 -15.36
CA ASP A 65 35.61 -34.27 -14.58
C ASP A 65 36.02 -33.03 -13.79
N ILE A 66 35.30 -31.92 -13.98
CA ILE A 66 35.57 -30.64 -13.33
C ILE A 66 34.71 -30.57 -12.05
N PRO A 67 35.31 -30.26 -10.88
CA PRO A 67 34.55 -30.15 -9.64
C PRO A 67 33.49 -29.04 -9.78
N LEU A 68 32.26 -29.34 -9.35
CA LEU A 68 31.17 -28.37 -9.43
C LEU A 68 31.52 -27.09 -8.65
N PRO A 69 31.28 -25.91 -9.24
CA PRO A 69 31.51 -24.65 -8.55
C PRO A 69 30.55 -24.56 -7.35
N LYS A 70 31.10 -24.34 -6.15
CA LYS A 70 30.30 -24.10 -4.96
C LYS A 70 29.84 -22.64 -4.97
N PRO A 71 28.53 -22.35 -5.01
CA PRO A 71 28.06 -20.98 -4.92
C PRO A 71 28.52 -20.38 -3.59
N ARG A 72 28.94 -19.12 -3.61
CA ARG A 72 29.21 -18.37 -2.40
C ARG A 72 27.87 -17.89 -1.83
N ASP A 73 27.65 -18.06 -0.53
CA ASP A 73 26.49 -17.52 0.18
C ASP A 73 26.58 -15.99 0.37
N PHE A 74 26.87 -15.27 -0.70
CA PHE A 74 26.97 -13.83 -0.71
C PHE A 74 25.61 -13.22 -1.06
N LYS A 75 24.96 -12.62 -0.07
CA LYS A 75 23.75 -11.83 -0.27
C LYS A 75 24.17 -10.36 -0.42
N PRO A 76 24.08 -9.76 -1.62
CA PRO A 76 24.43 -8.35 -1.80
C PRO A 76 23.46 -7.49 -0.98
N LYS A 77 24.00 -6.47 -0.28
CA LYS A 77 23.17 -5.44 0.34
C LYS A 77 22.68 -4.52 -0.77
N VAL A 78 21.40 -4.56 -1.07
CA VAL A 78 20.77 -3.64 -2.02
C VAL A 78 20.68 -2.27 -1.36
N ALA A 79 21.12 -1.21 -2.04
CA ALA A 79 20.93 0.15 -1.57
C ALA A 79 19.44 0.49 -1.64
N VAL A 80 18.83 0.76 -0.48
CA VAL A 80 17.44 1.20 -0.35
C VAL A 80 17.46 2.68 -0.03
N ASP A 81 16.58 3.45 -0.69
CA ASP A 81 16.41 4.87 -0.39
C ASP A 81 15.82 5.06 1.01
N GLU A 82 16.38 6.01 1.76
CA GLU A 82 15.91 6.40 3.09
C GLU A 82 14.54 7.08 3.01
N ASN A 83 14.28 7.84 1.93
CA ASN A 83 13.01 8.57 1.73
C ASN A 83 12.00 7.77 0.90
N HIS A 84 12.06 6.44 0.97
CA HIS A 84 11.10 5.59 0.27
C HIS A 84 9.69 5.66 0.90
N GLY A 85 8.65 5.83 0.09
CA GLY A 85 7.27 5.96 0.60
C GLY A 85 6.75 4.76 1.40
N LEU A 86 7.32 3.57 1.21
CA LEU A 86 6.98 2.39 2.02
C LEU A 86 7.39 2.51 3.49
N TRP A 87 8.33 3.41 3.82
CA TRP A 87 8.72 3.63 5.21
C TRP A 87 7.57 4.19 6.05
N GLY A 88 6.54 4.79 5.44
CA GLY A 88 5.34 5.22 6.16
C GLY A 88 4.45 4.10 6.69
N PHE A 89 4.69 2.83 6.34
CA PHE A 89 4.01 1.68 6.95
C PHE A 89 4.73 1.13 8.18
N PHE A 90 5.96 1.60 8.43
CA PHE A 90 6.77 1.17 9.55
C PHE A 90 6.91 2.32 10.56
N PRO A 91 7.05 2.00 11.85
CA PRO A 91 7.19 3.01 12.87
C PRO A 91 8.44 3.89 12.72
N GLU A 92 9.59 3.30 12.36
CA GLU A 92 10.82 4.04 12.04
C GLU A 92 11.58 3.34 10.92
N SER A 93 12.44 4.07 10.21
CA SER A 93 13.34 3.49 9.19
C SER A 93 14.28 2.45 9.84
N GLY A 94 14.05 1.18 9.54
CA GLY A 94 14.82 0.05 10.10
C GLY A 94 14.23 -0.60 11.35
N LYS A 95 13.15 -0.06 11.95
CA LYS A 95 12.39 -0.74 13.00
C LYS A 95 11.07 -1.24 12.45
N ALA A 96 10.90 -2.55 12.41
CA ALA A 96 9.68 -3.18 11.90
C ALA A 96 8.50 -3.08 12.88
N LEU A 97 8.78 -3.05 14.18
CA LEU A 97 7.79 -3.01 15.25
C LEU A 97 8.23 -2.03 16.34
N TRP A 98 7.28 -1.36 16.96
CA TRP A 98 7.48 -0.69 18.24
C TRP A 98 7.54 -1.70 19.38
N SER A 99 8.19 -1.34 20.48
CA SER A 99 8.01 -2.05 21.73
C SER A 99 6.60 -1.84 22.29
N PRO A 100 6.07 -2.77 23.11
CA PRO A 100 4.76 -2.60 23.72
C PRO A 100 4.62 -1.30 24.52
N LYS A 101 5.69 -0.87 25.20
CA LYS A 101 5.74 0.40 25.95
C LYS A 101 5.59 1.61 25.03
N GLU A 102 6.38 1.67 23.95
CA GLU A 102 6.27 2.75 22.97
C GLU A 102 4.90 2.77 22.28
N THR A 103 4.26 1.61 22.12
CA THR A 103 2.91 1.52 21.54
C THR A 103 1.85 2.08 22.50
N GLU A 104 2.00 1.80 23.80
CA GLU A 104 1.13 2.30 24.88
C GLU A 104 1.29 3.81 25.09
N GLU A 105 2.44 4.40 24.74
CA GLU A 105 2.69 5.84 24.75
C GLU A 105 1.89 6.58 23.65
N HIS A 106 0.58 6.70 23.87
CA HIS A 106 -0.33 7.55 23.11
C HIS A 106 -1.24 8.38 24.03
N GLY A 107 -1.71 9.51 23.50
CA GLY A 107 -2.70 10.34 24.18
C GLY A 107 -4.13 9.84 23.96
N ARG A 108 -5.10 10.62 24.42
CA ARG A 108 -6.53 10.36 24.18
C ARG A 108 -6.96 10.68 22.76
N ALA A 109 -8.07 10.10 22.32
CA ALA A 109 -8.81 10.55 21.14
C ALA A 109 -9.32 12.01 21.26
N TRP A 110 -9.42 12.67 20.10
CA TRP A 110 -10.13 13.93 19.87
C TRP A 110 -11.62 13.80 20.19
N THR A 111 -12.15 14.78 20.94
CA THR A 111 -13.59 14.87 21.16
C THR A 111 -14.27 15.63 20.03
N VAL A 112 -15.58 15.42 19.87
CA VAL A 112 -16.38 16.08 18.83
C VAL A 112 -16.36 17.60 19.02
N GLU A 113 -16.46 18.08 20.26
CA GLU A 113 -16.43 19.50 20.62
C GLU A 113 -15.15 20.21 20.17
N GLU A 114 -14.01 19.52 20.25
CA GLU A 114 -12.72 20.04 19.79
C GLU A 114 -12.67 20.13 18.27
N LEU A 115 -13.20 19.11 17.58
CA LEU A 115 -13.23 19.05 16.13
C LEU A 115 -14.22 20.04 15.51
N ARG A 116 -15.29 20.43 16.22
CA ARG A 116 -16.22 21.47 15.76
C ARG A 116 -15.54 22.82 15.51
N LYS A 117 -14.45 23.11 16.20
CA LYS A 117 -13.67 24.37 16.05
C LYS A 117 -12.68 24.35 14.88
N LYS A 118 -12.53 23.23 14.16
CA LYS A 118 -11.53 23.04 13.09
C LYS A 118 -12.10 23.26 11.69
N SER A 119 -11.29 23.75 10.77
CA SER A 119 -11.69 23.94 9.37
C SER A 119 -11.92 22.59 8.67
N TRP A 120 -12.51 22.61 7.47
CA TRP A 120 -12.65 21.40 6.66
C TRP A 120 -11.29 20.81 6.25
N GLU A 121 -10.34 21.66 5.87
CA GLU A 121 -8.98 21.26 5.45
C GLU A 121 -8.21 20.58 6.60
N ASP A 122 -8.34 21.11 7.82
CA ASP A 122 -7.74 20.52 9.02
C ASP A 122 -8.34 19.14 9.33
N LEU A 123 -9.66 19.00 9.21
CA LEU A 123 -10.33 17.71 9.44
C LEU A 123 -9.96 16.68 8.36
N HIS A 124 -9.81 17.12 7.11
CA HIS A 124 -9.42 16.25 5.99
C HIS A 124 -7.97 15.79 6.10
N SER A 125 -7.05 16.70 6.45
CA SER A 125 -5.66 16.33 6.69
C SER A 125 -5.52 15.39 7.90
N LEU A 126 -6.22 15.69 9.00
CA LEU A 126 -6.26 14.82 10.19
C LEU A 126 -6.82 13.43 9.86
N TRP A 127 -7.87 13.34 9.04
CA TRP A 127 -8.42 12.07 8.59
C TRP A 127 -7.36 11.20 7.92
N TRP A 128 -6.54 11.77 7.03
CA TRP A 128 -5.47 11.04 6.37
C TRP A 128 -4.31 10.65 7.30
N VAL A 129 -4.01 11.47 8.31
CA VAL A 129 -3.07 11.10 9.38
C VAL A 129 -3.59 9.87 10.12
N CYS A 130 -4.87 9.85 10.50
CA CYS A 130 -5.50 8.68 11.11
C CYS A 130 -5.44 7.45 10.20
N CYS A 131 -5.73 7.59 8.89
CA CYS A 131 -5.65 6.48 7.95
C CYS A 131 -4.22 5.89 7.85
N LYS A 132 -3.19 6.75 7.81
CA LYS A 132 -1.79 6.29 7.78
C LYS A 132 -1.42 5.56 9.07
N GLU A 133 -1.79 6.09 10.22
CA GLU A 133 -1.58 5.46 11.53
C GLU A 133 -2.20 4.06 11.57
N ARG A 134 -3.47 3.92 11.16
CA ARG A 134 -4.16 2.61 11.13
C ARG A 134 -3.48 1.61 10.18
N ASN A 135 -3.01 2.06 9.02
CA ASN A 135 -2.30 1.19 8.08
C ASN A 135 -0.97 0.70 8.65
N MET A 136 -0.24 1.57 9.35
CA MET A 136 0.98 1.20 10.07
C MET A 136 0.69 0.23 11.22
N LEU A 137 -0.34 0.48 12.05
CA LEU A 137 -0.75 -0.42 13.13
C LEU A 137 -1.18 -1.80 12.60
N ALA A 138 -1.92 -1.85 11.49
CA ALA A 138 -2.29 -3.10 10.84
C ALA A 138 -1.08 -3.88 10.32
N THR A 139 -0.07 -3.17 9.79
CA THR A 139 1.20 -3.77 9.35
C THR A 139 1.94 -4.36 10.54
N SER A 140 2.06 -3.62 11.64
CA SER A 140 2.68 -4.08 12.88
C SER A 140 1.96 -5.31 13.46
N LYS A 141 0.62 -5.31 13.47
CA LYS A 141 -0.18 -6.46 13.94
C LYS A 141 0.04 -7.71 13.08
N ALA A 142 0.06 -7.55 11.76
CA ALA A 142 0.33 -8.66 10.83
C ALA A 142 1.75 -9.22 11.01
N GLU A 143 2.74 -8.35 11.20
CA GLU A 143 4.13 -8.73 11.46
C GLU A 143 4.30 -9.43 12.82
N LEU A 144 3.58 -8.97 13.84
CA LEU A 144 3.55 -9.60 15.16
C LEU A 144 2.98 -11.02 15.10
N ALA A 145 1.87 -11.21 14.38
CA ALA A 145 1.27 -12.52 14.15
C ALA A 145 2.19 -13.44 13.33
N ARG A 146 2.86 -12.90 12.31
CA ARG A 146 3.80 -13.65 11.45
C ARG A 146 5.04 -14.11 12.23
N GLY A 147 5.63 -13.20 13.00
CA GLY A 147 6.83 -13.47 13.80
C GLY A 147 6.58 -14.21 15.10
N LYS A 148 5.31 -14.32 15.52
CA LYS A 148 4.89 -14.97 16.79
C LYS A 148 5.63 -14.37 18.00
N PHE A 149 5.80 -13.05 18.00
CA PHE A 149 6.51 -12.33 19.07
C PHE A 149 5.72 -12.25 20.40
N GLY A 150 4.45 -12.65 20.38
CA GLY A 150 3.63 -12.83 21.58
C GLY A 150 2.94 -11.53 22.01
N PHE A 151 3.62 -10.72 22.81
CA PHE A 151 3.07 -9.51 23.43
C PHE A 151 3.01 -8.33 22.45
N GLY A 152 2.04 -7.41 22.62
CA GLY A 152 1.89 -6.20 21.80
C GLY A 152 0.54 -6.07 21.08
N ASP A 153 -0.23 -7.15 20.93
CA ASP A 153 -1.50 -7.13 20.17
C ASP A 153 -2.56 -6.25 20.85
N ARG A 154 -2.64 -6.30 22.19
CA ARG A 154 -3.63 -5.53 22.97
C ARG A 154 -3.31 -4.03 22.93
N GLU A 155 -2.04 -3.68 23.00
CA GLU A 155 -1.54 -2.32 22.98
C GLU A 155 -1.79 -1.69 21.60
N ILE A 156 -1.56 -2.45 20.53
CA ILE A 156 -1.89 -2.02 19.15
C ILE A 156 -3.40 -1.83 18.99
N GLU A 157 -4.22 -2.75 19.49
CA GLU A 157 -5.68 -2.69 19.38
C GLU A 157 -6.26 -1.51 20.17
N ALA A 158 -5.79 -1.26 21.39
CA ALA A 158 -6.20 -0.10 22.18
C ALA A 158 -5.89 1.22 21.45
N ARG A 159 -4.71 1.33 20.82
CA ARG A 159 -4.34 2.50 20.03
C ARG A 159 -5.20 2.65 18.77
N ASP A 160 -5.49 1.55 18.06
CA ASP A 160 -6.40 1.57 16.89
C ASP A 160 -7.81 2.00 17.31
N GLU A 161 -8.31 1.58 18.48
CA GLU A 161 -9.59 2.02 19.02
C GLU A 161 -9.64 3.54 19.25
N GLU A 162 -8.59 4.13 19.83
CA GLU A 162 -8.51 5.59 20.00
C GLU A 162 -8.52 6.30 18.64
N VAL A 163 -7.76 5.83 17.65
CA VAL A 163 -7.78 6.39 16.28
C VAL A 163 -9.15 6.21 15.62
N MET A 164 -9.84 5.09 15.84
CA MET A 164 -11.21 4.90 15.33
C MET A 164 -12.21 5.86 15.99
N LYS A 165 -12.05 6.16 17.28
CA LYS A 165 -12.88 7.16 17.98
C LYS A 165 -12.71 8.55 17.36
N THR A 166 -11.48 8.96 17.04
CA THR A 166 -11.25 10.25 16.36
C THR A 166 -11.89 10.29 14.98
N MET A 167 -11.73 9.23 14.18
CA MET A 167 -12.36 9.13 12.86
C MET A 167 -13.89 9.18 12.94
N ARG A 168 -14.50 8.55 13.93
CA ARG A 168 -15.95 8.63 14.18
C ARG A 168 -16.35 10.06 14.55
N ALA A 169 -15.58 10.73 15.41
CA ALA A 169 -15.85 12.11 15.81
C ALA A 169 -15.73 13.10 14.64
N ILE A 170 -14.76 12.91 13.72
CA ILE A 170 -14.64 13.71 12.49
C ILE A 170 -15.88 13.56 11.62
N LYS A 171 -16.33 12.31 11.38
CA LYS A 171 -17.56 12.07 10.61
C LYS A 171 -18.75 12.75 11.26
N HIS A 172 -18.88 12.63 12.58
CA HIS A 172 -19.99 13.23 13.30
C HIS A 172 -20.01 14.76 13.15
N ALA A 173 -18.87 15.43 13.36
CA ALA A 173 -18.78 16.89 13.21
C ALA A 173 -19.10 17.36 11.78
N LEU A 174 -18.68 16.63 10.74
CA LEU A 174 -18.99 16.96 9.35
C LEU A 174 -20.47 16.75 9.02
N THR A 175 -21.06 15.64 9.50
CA THR A 175 -22.49 15.37 9.32
C THR A 175 -23.36 16.39 10.04
N GLU A 176 -23.00 16.75 11.28
CA GLU A 176 -23.67 17.83 12.03
C GLU A 176 -23.65 19.12 11.24
N ARG A 177 -22.47 19.57 10.77
CA ARG A 177 -22.34 20.80 9.98
C ARG A 177 -23.23 20.81 8.74
N TYR A 178 -23.27 19.70 8.02
CA TYR A 178 -24.08 19.60 6.81
C TYR A 178 -25.57 19.78 7.10
N TYR A 179 -26.10 19.08 8.11
CA TYR A 179 -27.50 19.23 8.49
C TYR A 179 -27.81 20.60 9.08
N THR A 180 -26.95 21.13 9.96
CA THR A 180 -27.16 22.49 10.50
C THR A 180 -27.12 23.57 9.42
N TRP A 181 -26.28 23.38 8.39
CA TRP A 181 -26.24 24.28 7.24
C TRP A 181 -27.52 24.18 6.42
N GLN A 182 -28.01 22.96 6.15
CA GLN A 182 -29.26 22.75 5.43
C GLN A 182 -30.44 23.38 6.17
N ASP A 183 -30.58 23.13 7.47
CA ASP A 183 -31.62 23.72 8.30
C ASP A 183 -31.53 25.25 8.34
N ALA A 184 -30.31 25.80 8.43
CA ALA A 184 -30.09 27.25 8.40
C ALA A 184 -30.45 27.88 7.05
N VAL A 185 -30.17 27.19 5.93
CA VAL A 185 -30.59 27.62 4.58
C VAL A 185 -32.10 27.65 4.48
N ASP A 186 -32.80 26.62 4.96
CA ASP A 186 -34.27 26.56 4.95
C ASP A 186 -34.89 27.71 5.78
N VAL A 187 -34.31 28.01 6.95
CA VAL A 187 -34.75 29.16 7.78
C VAL A 187 -34.47 30.48 7.08
N ALA A 188 -33.29 30.64 6.49
CA ALA A 188 -32.89 31.86 5.80
C ALA A 188 -33.76 32.17 4.57
N MET A 189 -34.39 31.17 3.93
CA MET A 189 -35.38 31.43 2.86
C MET A 189 -36.62 32.20 3.34
N SER A 190 -36.95 32.10 4.63
CA SER A 190 -38.10 32.77 5.24
C SER A 190 -37.75 34.08 5.94
N ASP A 191 -36.47 34.38 6.09
CA ASP A 191 -35.96 35.53 6.83
C ASP A 191 -35.94 36.81 5.97
N PRO A 192 -36.62 37.91 6.37
CA PRO A 192 -36.61 39.17 5.64
C PRO A 192 -35.23 39.86 5.60
N GLU A 193 -34.29 39.51 6.48
CA GLU A 193 -32.95 40.12 6.53
C GLU A 193 -31.95 39.47 5.57
N ILE A 194 -32.30 38.31 5.00
CA ILE A 194 -31.42 37.50 4.15
C ILE A 194 -31.96 37.47 2.71
N ASP A 195 -31.18 38.03 1.79
CA ASP A 195 -31.49 38.07 0.36
C ASP A 195 -30.70 36.98 -0.37
N MET A 196 -31.30 35.80 -0.51
CA MET A 196 -30.69 34.62 -1.18
C MET A 196 -30.35 34.84 -2.67
N HIS A 197 -30.89 35.90 -3.28
CA HIS A 197 -30.63 36.27 -4.68
C HIS A 197 -29.71 37.50 -4.81
N GLY A 198 -29.16 37.99 -3.69
CA GLY A 198 -28.23 39.10 -3.68
C GLY A 198 -26.93 38.81 -4.45
N GLU A 199 -26.29 39.87 -4.93
CA GLU A 199 -24.96 39.82 -5.55
C GLU A 199 -23.90 39.37 -4.51
N ASP A 200 -22.84 38.69 -4.96
CA ASP A 200 -21.81 38.08 -4.12
C ASP A 200 -21.27 39.10 -3.08
N GLY A 201 -21.65 38.90 -1.81
CA GLY A 201 -21.18 39.72 -0.68
C GLY A 201 -22.24 40.57 0.02
N GLN A 202 -23.44 40.76 -0.55
CA GLN A 202 -24.55 41.56 0.04
C GLN A 202 -25.80 40.73 0.39
N VAL A 203 -25.61 39.46 0.78
CA VAL A 203 -26.69 38.53 1.11
C VAL A 203 -27.37 38.88 2.45
N TYR A 204 -26.65 39.45 3.41
CA TYR A 204 -27.20 39.85 4.71
C TYR A 204 -27.43 41.36 4.78
N LYS A 205 -28.68 41.78 5.02
CA LYS A 205 -29.12 43.18 5.10
C LYS A 205 -29.84 43.40 6.44
N PRO A 206 -29.12 43.82 7.49
CA PRO A 206 -29.71 43.98 8.82
C PRO A 206 -30.84 45.02 8.80
N SER A 207 -31.99 44.68 9.40
CA SER A 207 -33.20 45.52 9.37
C SER A 207 -33.11 46.74 10.30
N ALA A 208 -32.32 46.63 11.37
CA ALA A 208 -31.91 47.72 12.24
C ALA A 208 -30.38 47.81 12.20
N TYR A 209 -29.83 49.01 11.96
CA TYR A 209 -28.44 49.28 12.27
C TYR A 209 -28.27 48.96 13.76
N GLU A 210 -27.55 47.89 14.10
CA GLU A 210 -27.05 47.74 15.46
C GLU A 210 -26.25 49.02 15.73
N GLU A 211 -26.73 49.87 16.65
CA GLU A 211 -25.88 50.93 17.20
C GLU A 211 -24.61 50.23 17.65
N GLU A 212 -23.47 50.57 17.03
CA GLU A 212 -22.16 50.06 17.42
C GLU A 212 -21.98 50.41 18.89
N VAL A 213 -22.29 49.47 19.80
CA VAL A 213 -21.91 49.59 21.20
C VAL A 213 -20.41 49.54 21.15
N ALA A 214 -19.79 50.70 21.25
CA ALA A 214 -18.35 50.87 21.32
C ALA A 214 -17.83 50.00 22.47
N VAL A 215 -17.36 48.80 22.13
CA VAL A 215 -16.56 47.95 23.01
C VAL A 215 -15.16 48.56 23.04
N GLU A 216 -15.07 49.80 23.49
CA GLU A 216 -13.81 50.46 23.78
C GLU A 216 -13.38 50.07 25.20
N ASP A 217 -12.23 49.39 25.26
CA ASP A 217 -11.24 49.53 26.34
C ASP A 217 -11.59 49.12 27.79
N ALA A 218 -12.44 48.11 28.00
CA ALA A 218 -12.52 47.47 29.33
C ALA A 218 -11.37 46.48 29.59
N TRP A 219 -10.91 45.73 28.57
CA TRP A 219 -9.89 44.67 28.75
C TRP A 219 -8.45 45.21 28.85
N ALA A 220 -8.20 46.44 28.40
CA ALA A 220 -6.87 47.05 28.42
C ALA A 220 -6.50 47.68 29.77
N LYS A 221 -7.49 48.04 30.61
CA LYS A 221 -7.24 48.73 31.88
C LYS A 221 -6.83 47.81 33.04
N GLU A 222 -7.20 46.53 33.02
CA GLU A 222 -6.83 45.60 34.12
C GLU A 222 -5.36 45.18 34.10
N LYS A 223 -4.66 45.29 32.97
CA LYS A 223 -3.23 44.93 32.88
C LYS A 223 -2.25 46.07 33.21
N GLY A 224 -2.72 47.29 33.42
CA GLY A 224 -1.87 48.47 33.65
C GLY A 224 -1.68 48.86 35.13
N ALA A 225 -2.34 48.19 36.08
CA ALA A 225 -2.38 48.63 37.48
C ALA A 225 -1.43 47.88 38.44
N GLU A 226 -0.64 46.92 37.95
CA GLU A 226 0.43 46.30 38.74
C GLU A 226 1.79 46.75 38.23
N GLN A 227 2.55 47.42 39.12
CA GLN A 227 3.96 47.81 39.06
C GLN A 227 4.25 49.29 38.73
N GLU A 228 4.19 50.14 39.76
CA GLU A 228 5.17 51.21 39.93
C GLU A 228 5.96 50.98 41.24
N PRO A 229 7.31 50.94 41.21
CA PRO A 229 8.14 50.82 42.41
C PRO A 229 8.34 52.19 43.09
N VAL A 230 8.01 52.24 44.39
CA VAL A 230 8.25 53.39 45.28
C VAL A 230 9.76 53.65 45.40
N LYS A 231 10.23 54.78 44.86
CA LYS A 231 11.56 55.34 45.17
C LYS A 231 11.56 55.88 46.60
N ALA A 232 12.45 55.36 47.43
CA ALA A 232 12.73 55.86 48.77
C ALA A 232 13.70 57.03 48.69
N ASP A 233 13.24 58.21 49.12
CA ASP A 233 14.10 59.36 49.43
C ASP A 233 14.39 59.46 50.93
N LYS A 234 15.53 60.09 51.18
CA LYS A 234 16.43 60.08 52.35
C LYS A 234 15.96 60.89 53.58
N GLU A 235 16.55 60.49 54.72
CA GLU A 235 17.10 61.31 55.83
C GLU A 235 16.21 61.81 56.99
N LEU A 236 16.54 61.39 58.23
CA LEU A 236 17.11 62.17 59.36
C LEU A 236 16.61 61.74 60.76
N SER A 237 17.57 61.40 61.64
CA SER A 237 17.64 61.73 63.08
C SER A 237 16.46 61.37 64.00
N ARG A 238 16.64 60.40 64.91
CA ARG A 238 16.97 60.58 66.34
C ARG A 238 17.10 59.23 67.04
#